data_AF-A0AAW2TVM6-F1
#
_entry.id   AF-A0AAW2TVM6-F1
#
_cell.length_a   1.000
_cell.length_b   1.000
_cell.length_c   1.000
_cell.angle_alpha   90.00
_cell.angle_beta   90.00
_cell.angle_gamma   90.00
#
_symmetry.space_group_name_H-M   'P 1'
#
loop_
_entity.id
_entity.type
_entity.pdbx_description
1 polymer ?
#
loop_
_entity_poly.entity_id
_entity_poly.type
_entity_poly.pdbx_seq_one_letter_code
_entity_poly.pdbx_strand_id
1 'polypeptide(L)'
;MFSRNVRMDCQEYLSATLGIQREDKHEKYLGFPSIVGKSRRAVFNSIRDRVWFRIQGWSDKLLSQAGKFVLIKFVLQAVPTYAIGCFRLPLLLINEIHSMIADYLWHHRDERKLHWLAWCKLCIQKRYGGLGFRDLKAFNETMLAKQFWRILTEPKRLLSRILKARYFPNTIILEAKLGYNPSFTWRTTLTSKDIINRAARWRVGT
;
A
#
# COMPACT_ATOMS: atom_id res chain seq x y z
N MET A 1 -6.13 22.76 -4.50
CA MET A 1 -5.00 22.37 -5.38
C MET A 1 -5.36 22.64 -6.83
N PHE A 2 -4.51 23.35 -7.57
CA PHE A 2 -4.72 23.63 -8.99
C PHE A 2 -3.50 23.24 -9.80
N SER A 3 -3.70 22.81 -11.05
CA SER A 3 -2.59 22.55 -11.97
C SER A 3 -1.81 23.84 -12.21
N ARG A 4 -0.51 23.72 -12.50
CA ARG A 4 0.39 24.84 -12.80
C ARG A 4 -0.09 25.72 -13.96
N ASN A 5 -1.02 25.19 -14.77
CA ASN A 5 -1.60 25.86 -15.94
C ASN A 5 -2.95 26.56 -15.66
N VAL A 6 -3.45 26.56 -14.42
CA VAL A 6 -4.73 27.22 -14.10
C VAL A 6 -4.45 28.69 -13.74
N ARG A 7 -5.12 29.63 -14.42
CA ARG A 7 -5.04 31.06 -14.10
C ARG A 7 -5.50 31.34 -12.67
N MET A 8 -4.79 32.25 -11.99
CA MET A 8 -5.03 32.63 -10.59
C MET A 8 -6.50 32.96 -10.29
N ASP A 9 -7.15 33.70 -11.18
CA ASP A 9 -8.57 34.09 -11.05
C ASP A 9 -9.51 32.88 -10.95
N CYS A 10 -9.29 31.87 -11.79
CA CYS A 10 -10.07 30.63 -11.76
C CYS A 10 -9.77 29.79 -10.51
N GLN A 11 -8.54 29.87 -9.98
CA GLN A 11 -8.15 29.18 -8.76
C GLN A 11 -8.90 29.76 -7.55
N GLU A 12 -8.96 31.09 -7.45
CA GLU A 12 -9.66 31.78 -6.36
C GLU A 12 -11.16 31.50 -6.39
N TYR A 13 -11.79 31.61 -7.57
CA TYR A 13 -13.20 31.27 -7.75
C TYR A 13 -13.52 29.84 -7.30
N LEU A 14 -12.71 28.86 -7.73
CA LEU A 14 -12.91 27.46 -7.36
C LEU A 14 -12.64 27.20 -5.88
N SER A 15 -11.65 27.88 -5.28
CA SER A 15 -11.37 27.75 -3.84
C SER A 15 -12.50 28.30 -2.98
N ALA A 16 -13.09 29.43 -3.37
CA ALA A 16 -14.23 30.03 -2.69
C ALA A 16 -15.48 29.16 -2.82
N THR A 17 -15.73 28.60 -4.00
CA THR A 17 -16.89 27.73 -4.26
C THR A 17 -16.79 26.40 -3.53
N LEU A 18 -15.60 25.79 -3.48
CA LEU A 18 -15.40 24.47 -2.88
C LEU A 18 -15.06 24.53 -1.38
N GLY A 19 -14.79 25.72 -0.83
CA GLY A 19 -14.39 25.91 0.57
C GLY A 19 -13.03 25.30 0.92
N ILE A 20 -12.13 25.15 -0.07
CA ILE A 20 -10.82 24.49 0.11
C ILE A 20 -9.73 25.55 0.21
N GLN A 21 -8.97 25.54 1.30
CA GLN A 21 -7.83 26.46 1.45
C GLN A 21 -6.74 26.18 0.40
N ARG A 22 -6.15 27.27 -0.09
CA ARG A 22 -5.08 27.24 -1.08
C ARG A 22 -3.77 26.87 -0.38
N GLU A 23 -3.37 25.61 -0.47
CA GLU A 23 -2.09 25.17 0.09
C GLU A 23 -1.07 24.83 -1.00
N ASP A 24 0.10 25.49 -0.92
CA ASP A 24 1.23 25.37 -1.86
C ASP A 24 2.18 24.21 -1.54
N LYS A 25 2.01 23.54 -0.39
CA LYS A 25 2.89 22.45 0.05
C LYS A 25 2.18 21.11 -0.05
N HIS A 26 2.94 20.11 -0.52
CA HIS A 26 2.57 18.70 -0.67
C HIS A 26 1.93 18.12 0.60
N GLU A 27 0.62 18.28 0.76
CA GLU A 27 -0.09 17.72 1.90
C GLU A 27 -0.06 16.19 1.87
N LYS A 28 0.22 15.60 3.04
CA LYS A 28 0.16 14.16 3.28
C LYS A 28 -1.29 13.79 3.58
N TYR A 29 -2.01 13.28 2.58
CA TYR A 29 -3.33 12.70 2.80
C TYR A 29 -3.20 11.28 3.40
N LEU A 30 -3.82 11.05 4.57
CA LEU A 30 -3.73 9.79 5.31
C LEU A 30 -2.26 9.35 5.55
N GLY A 31 -1.37 10.31 5.77
CA GLY A 31 0.06 10.07 5.99
C GLY A 31 0.82 9.63 4.74
N PHE A 32 0.23 9.76 3.56
CA PHE A 32 0.85 9.48 2.26
C PHE A 32 0.78 10.73 1.37
N PRO A 33 1.84 11.10 0.64
CA PRO A 33 1.80 12.30 -0.20
C PRO A 33 0.68 12.19 -1.24
N SER A 34 -0.19 13.20 -1.30
CA SER A 34 -1.34 13.25 -2.21
C SER A 34 -0.93 13.20 -3.69
N ILE A 35 0.27 13.69 -4.01
CA ILE A 35 0.87 13.63 -5.33
C ILE A 35 2.08 12.70 -5.30
N VAL A 36 1.93 11.52 -5.89
CA VAL A 36 3.07 10.66 -6.25
C VAL A 36 3.70 11.23 -7.51
N GLY A 37 4.60 12.19 -7.35
CA GLY A 37 5.36 12.80 -8.45
C GLY A 37 6.44 11.85 -9.00
N LYS A 38 7.47 12.42 -9.64
CA LYS A 38 8.59 11.64 -10.22
C LYS A 38 9.39 10.84 -9.18
N SER A 39 9.46 11.32 -7.93
CA SER A 39 10.23 10.67 -6.85
C SER A 39 9.44 9.59 -6.10
N ARG A 40 9.16 8.49 -6.80
CA ARG A 40 8.52 7.29 -6.23
C ARG A 40 9.27 6.73 -5.02
N ARG A 41 10.61 6.82 -5.05
CA ARG A 41 11.48 6.37 -3.96
C ARG A 41 11.25 7.15 -2.67
N ALA A 42 11.12 8.49 -2.74
CA ALA A 42 10.88 9.31 -1.54
C ALA A 42 9.55 8.97 -0.87
N VAL A 43 8.51 8.72 -1.67
CA VAL A 43 7.19 8.31 -1.17
C VAL A 43 7.26 6.98 -0.43
N PHE A 44 7.95 5.99 -1.01
CA PHE A 44 8.12 4.68 -0.38
C PHE A 44 9.06 4.70 0.83
N ASN A 45 10.13 5.50 0.79
CA ASN A 45 11.02 5.71 1.92
C ASN A 45 10.26 6.29 3.13
N SER A 46 9.27 7.17 2.91
CA SER A 46 8.44 7.67 4.00
C SER A 46 7.67 6.58 4.76
N ILE A 47 7.36 5.44 4.12
CA ILE A 47 6.74 4.28 4.80
C ILE A 47 7.78 3.61 5.68
N ARG A 48 8.96 3.32 5.13
CA ARG A 48 10.10 2.75 5.87
C ARG A 48 10.45 3.61 7.08
N ASP A 49 10.57 4.93 6.88
CA ASP A 49 10.94 5.87 7.94
C ASP A 49 9.87 5.89 9.05
N ARG A 50 8.57 5.80 8.71
CA ARG A 50 7.50 5.67 9.71
C ARG A 50 7.59 4.37 10.51
N VAL A 51 7.93 3.26 9.86
CA VAL A 51 8.18 1.99 10.55
C VAL A 51 9.39 2.13 11.48
N TRP A 52 10.47 2.76 11.00
CA TRP A 52 11.68 3.03 11.79
C TRP A 52 11.38 3.86 13.04
N PHE A 53 10.70 5.00 12.89
CA PHE A 53 10.39 5.88 14.02
C PHE A 53 9.53 5.19 15.08
N ARG A 54 8.63 4.28 14.69
CA ARG A 54 7.85 3.47 15.64
C ARG A 54 8.74 2.47 16.38
N ILE A 55 9.65 1.80 15.68
CA ILE A 55 10.61 0.86 16.27
C ILE A 55 11.52 1.58 17.28
N GLN A 56 12.09 2.72 16.89
CA GLN A 56 12.95 3.54 17.75
C GLN A 56 12.20 4.05 18.99
N GLY A 57 10.96 4.53 18.83
CA GLY A 57 10.16 4.96 19.98
C GLY A 57 9.77 3.83 20.96
N TRP A 58 9.99 2.56 20.59
CA TRP A 58 9.76 1.41 21.46
C TRP A 58 11.03 0.69 21.90
N SER A 59 12.18 0.91 21.25
CA SER A 59 13.45 0.32 21.67
C SER A 59 13.86 0.79 23.07
N ASP A 60 13.49 2.03 23.42
CA ASP A 60 13.80 2.63 24.71
C ASP A 60 12.91 2.07 25.85
N LYS A 61 11.85 1.33 25.50
CA LYS A 61 10.91 0.75 26.48
C LYS A 61 11.27 -0.70 26.78
N LEU A 62 11.26 -1.07 28.06
CA LEU A 62 11.46 -2.44 28.51
C LEU A 62 10.22 -3.29 28.23
N LEU A 63 10.12 -3.75 26.98
CA LEU A 63 9.02 -4.60 26.52
C LEU A 63 9.43 -6.07 26.57
N SER A 64 8.50 -6.90 27.09
CA SER A 64 8.61 -8.34 26.97
C SER A 64 8.54 -8.78 25.50
N GLN A 65 9.04 -9.98 25.20
CA GLN A 65 8.98 -10.55 23.84
C GLN A 65 7.55 -10.66 23.31
N ALA A 66 6.61 -10.99 24.19
CA ALA A 66 5.19 -11.02 23.88
C ALA A 66 4.63 -9.62 23.56
N GLY A 67 5.04 -8.59 24.31
CA GLY A 67 4.66 -7.20 24.04
C GLY A 67 5.14 -6.72 22.67
N LYS A 68 6.39 -7.01 22.31
CA LYS A 68 6.94 -6.72 20.98
C LYS A 68 6.14 -7.40 19.87
N PHE A 69 5.81 -8.67 20.05
CA PHE A 69 5.03 -9.44 19.08
C PHE A 69 3.67 -8.76 18.78
N VAL A 70 2.96 -8.33 19.82
CA VAL A 70 1.68 -7.62 19.70
C VAL A 70 1.86 -6.30 18.93
N LEU A 71 2.84 -5.48 19.32
CA LEU A 71 3.11 -4.19 18.66
C LEU A 71 3.45 -4.35 17.18
N ILE A 72 4.29 -5.33 16.83
CA ILE A 72 4.62 -5.64 15.44
C ILE A 72 3.36 -5.98 14.65
N LYS A 73 2.55 -6.92 15.19
CA LYS A 73 1.40 -7.46 14.49
C LYS A 73 0.29 -6.44 14.26
N PHE A 74 0.02 -5.60 15.25
CA PHE A 74 -1.12 -4.68 15.19
C PHE A 74 -0.74 -3.27 14.76
N VAL A 75 0.47 -2.81 15.07
CA VAL A 75 0.88 -1.43 14.77
C VAL A 75 1.80 -1.39 13.56
N LEU A 76 2.93 -2.11 13.55
CA LEU A 76 3.88 -2.02 12.42
C LEU A 76 3.29 -2.54 11.11
N GLN A 77 2.58 -3.67 11.14
CA GLN A 77 1.94 -4.23 9.95
C GLN A 77 0.74 -3.38 9.46
N ALA A 78 0.15 -2.55 10.33
CA ALA A 78 -0.92 -1.64 9.94
C ALA A 78 -0.39 -0.40 9.18
N VAL A 79 0.80 0.09 9.54
CA VAL A 79 1.42 1.30 8.94
C VAL A 79 1.46 1.28 7.40
N PRO A 80 1.94 0.21 6.73
CA PRO A 80 1.97 0.17 5.27
C PRO A 80 0.62 -0.19 4.62
N THR A 81 -0.40 -0.61 5.38
CA THR A 81 -1.63 -1.20 4.84
C THR A 81 -2.36 -0.27 3.86
N TYR A 82 -2.40 1.04 4.15
CA TYR A 82 -3.01 2.01 3.23
C TYR A 82 -2.27 2.09 1.88
N ALA A 83 -0.94 2.20 1.91
CA ALA A 83 -0.13 2.28 0.69
C ALA A 83 -0.18 0.97 -0.12
N ILE A 84 -0.17 -0.16 0.58
CA ILE A 84 -0.30 -1.51 0.02
C ILE A 84 -1.64 -1.69 -0.72
N GLY A 85 -2.72 -1.04 -0.26
CA GLY A 85 -4.02 -1.10 -0.93
C GLY A 85 -4.06 -0.35 -2.27
N CYS A 86 -3.24 0.69 -2.43
CA CYS A 86 -3.26 1.57 -3.59
C CYS A 86 -2.15 1.26 -4.60
N PHE A 87 -1.00 0.77 -4.14
CA PHE A 87 0.22 0.68 -4.93
C PHE A 87 0.94 -0.65 -4.75
N ARG A 88 1.62 -1.11 -5.82
CA ARG A 88 2.57 -2.22 -5.75
C ARG A 88 3.87 -1.71 -5.15
N LEU A 89 4.26 -2.23 -3.99
CA LEU A 89 5.51 -1.84 -3.32
C LEU A 89 6.72 -2.52 -4.00
N PRO A 90 7.89 -1.84 -4.07
CA PRO A 90 9.13 -2.49 -4.47
C PRO A 90 9.52 -3.62 -3.52
N LEU A 91 10.01 -4.73 -4.05
CA LEU A 91 10.46 -5.87 -3.24
C LEU A 91 11.59 -5.50 -2.27
N LEU A 92 12.50 -4.63 -2.70
CA LEU A 92 13.59 -4.13 -1.85
C LEU A 92 13.05 -3.44 -0.59
N LEU A 93 12.05 -2.58 -0.72
CA LEU A 93 11.42 -1.90 0.40
C LEU A 93 10.74 -2.88 1.36
N ILE A 94 10.03 -3.88 0.82
CA ILE A 94 9.39 -4.92 1.63
C ILE A 94 10.44 -5.69 2.44
N ASN A 95 11.55 -6.07 1.79
CA ASN A 95 12.63 -6.79 2.44
C ASN A 95 13.32 -5.93 3.52
N GLU A 96 13.57 -4.64 3.25
CA GLU A 96 14.09 -3.69 4.25
C GLU A 96 13.17 -3.62 5.48
N ILE A 97 11.85 -3.46 5.27
CA ILE A 97 10.87 -3.43 6.36
C ILE A 97 10.86 -4.76 7.13
N HIS A 98 10.89 -5.90 6.43
CA HIS A 98 10.95 -7.21 7.07
C HIS A 98 12.20 -7.38 7.93
N SER A 99 13.37 -6.95 7.43
CA SER A 99 14.62 -6.97 8.18
C SER A 99 14.53 -6.10 9.43
N MET A 100 14.07 -4.85 9.32
CA MET A 100 13.92 -3.96 10.48
C MET A 100 12.99 -4.54 11.56
N ILE A 101 11.89 -5.18 11.14
CA ILE A 101 10.96 -5.81 12.09
C ILE A 101 11.61 -7.05 12.73
N ALA A 102 12.33 -7.85 11.96
CA ALA A 102 13.05 -9.01 12.47
C ALA A 102 14.12 -8.58 13.48
N ASP A 103 14.87 -7.53 13.17
CA ASP A 103 15.87 -6.96 14.06
C ASP A 103 15.22 -6.52 15.37
N TYR A 104 14.14 -5.72 15.31
CA TYR A 104 13.42 -5.29 16.51
C TYR A 104 12.87 -6.44 17.36
N LEU A 105 12.39 -7.51 16.71
CA LEU A 105 11.87 -8.69 17.38
C LEU A 105 12.97 -9.41 18.16
N TRP A 106 14.13 -9.64 17.57
CA TRP A 106 15.17 -10.48 18.17
C TRP A 106 16.15 -9.73 19.08
N HIS A 107 16.38 -8.44 18.85
CA HIS A 107 17.34 -7.66 19.63
C HIS A 107 16.78 -7.21 20.98
N HIS A 108 17.61 -7.13 22.02
CA HIS A 108 17.23 -6.56 23.32
C HIS A 108 18.40 -5.77 23.91
N ARG A 109 18.16 -4.52 24.32
CA ARG A 109 19.04 -3.63 25.10
C ARG A 109 20.45 -3.30 24.59
N ASP A 110 20.96 -3.99 23.55
CA ASP A 110 22.20 -3.75 22.76
C ASP A 110 22.92 -5.06 22.38
N GLU A 111 22.43 -6.20 22.86
CA GLU A 111 22.95 -7.49 22.42
C GLU A 111 22.34 -7.90 21.07
N ARG A 112 23.20 -8.05 20.06
CA ARG A 112 22.84 -8.69 18.79
C ARG A 112 22.55 -10.17 19.04
N LYS A 113 21.28 -10.52 19.15
CA LYS A 113 20.86 -11.91 19.22
C LYS A 113 20.76 -12.50 17.82
N LEU A 114 21.12 -13.77 17.70
CA LEU A 114 20.97 -14.54 16.47
C LEU A 114 19.49 -14.55 16.06
N HIS A 115 19.24 -14.38 14.75
CA HIS A 115 17.91 -14.56 14.18
C HIS A 115 17.60 -16.06 14.13
N TRP A 116 16.86 -16.55 15.12
CA TRP A 116 16.55 -17.98 15.26
C TRP A 116 15.74 -18.56 14.08
N LEU A 117 14.97 -17.72 13.40
CA LEU A 117 14.05 -18.12 12.34
C LEU A 117 14.03 -17.09 11.22
N ALA A 118 14.04 -17.58 9.98
CA ALA A 118 13.84 -16.76 8.79
C ALA A 118 12.46 -16.10 8.81
N TRP A 119 12.37 -14.86 8.29
CA TRP A 119 11.13 -14.08 8.29
C TRP A 119 9.95 -14.80 7.61
N CYS A 120 10.22 -15.53 6.52
CA CYS A 120 9.20 -16.34 5.84
C CYS A 120 8.56 -17.38 6.76
N LYS A 121 9.33 -18.04 7.65
CA LYS A 121 8.81 -18.99 8.63
C LYS A 121 8.00 -18.29 9.73
N LEU A 122 8.35 -17.07 10.09
CA LEU A 122 7.58 -16.27 11.05
C LEU A 122 6.21 -15.84 10.49
N CYS A 123 6.09 -15.71 9.16
CA CYS A 123 4.83 -15.39 8.49
C CYS A 123 3.87 -16.58 8.38
N ILE A 124 4.33 -17.81 8.62
CA ILE A 124 3.47 -18.99 8.61
C ILE A 124 2.42 -18.85 9.73
N GLN A 125 1.19 -19.32 9.48
CA GLN A 125 0.12 -19.27 10.48
C GLN A 125 0.47 -20.11 11.71
N LYS A 126 -0.05 -19.71 12.89
CA LYS A 126 0.21 -20.41 14.15
C LYS A 126 -0.11 -21.90 14.12
N ARG A 127 -1.20 -22.28 13.45
CA ARG A 127 -1.61 -23.69 13.27
C ARG A 127 -0.61 -24.55 12.49
N TYR A 128 0.30 -23.93 11.74
CA TYR A 128 1.34 -24.60 10.96
C TYR A 128 2.75 -24.34 11.55
N GLY A 129 2.84 -23.95 12.82
CA GLY A 129 4.12 -23.77 13.53
C GLY A 129 4.83 -22.43 13.30
N GLY A 130 4.18 -21.45 12.66
CA GLY A 130 4.72 -20.09 12.55
C GLY A 130 4.18 -19.12 13.59
N LEU A 131 4.56 -17.84 13.49
CA LEU A 131 4.08 -16.80 14.43
C LEU A 131 2.85 -16.05 13.91
N GLY A 132 2.47 -16.22 12.65
CA GLY A 132 1.29 -15.61 12.04
C GLY A 132 1.44 -14.11 11.78
N PHE A 133 2.67 -13.67 11.49
CA PHE A 133 2.90 -12.36 10.88
C PHE A 133 2.39 -12.33 9.43
N ARG A 134 2.02 -11.15 8.93
CA ARG A 134 1.65 -11.00 7.52
C ARG A 134 2.91 -10.85 6.67
N ASP A 135 3.03 -11.66 5.63
CA ASP A 135 3.95 -11.38 4.53
C ASP A 135 3.43 -10.17 3.75
N LEU A 136 4.16 -9.05 3.80
CA LEU A 136 3.76 -7.81 3.13
C LEU A 136 3.69 -7.96 1.61
N LYS A 137 4.49 -8.85 1.01
CA LYS A 137 4.44 -9.10 -0.45
C LYS A 137 3.13 -9.77 -0.84
N ALA A 138 2.81 -10.91 -0.22
CA ALA A 138 1.55 -11.61 -0.45
C ALA A 138 0.34 -10.72 -0.09
N PHE A 139 0.44 -9.94 0.98
CA PHE A 139 -0.61 -9.00 1.39
C PHE A 139 -0.83 -7.87 0.37
N ASN A 140 0.23 -7.39 -0.28
CA ASN A 140 0.13 -6.40 -1.35
C ASN A 140 -0.54 -6.96 -2.60
N GLU A 141 -0.13 -8.14 -3.03
CA GLU A 141 -0.74 -8.79 -4.20
C GLU A 141 -2.23 -9.10 -3.97
N THR A 142 -2.58 -9.58 -2.79
CA THR A 142 -3.99 -9.85 -2.42
C THR A 142 -4.83 -8.58 -2.31
N MET A 143 -4.30 -7.49 -1.74
CA MET A 143 -5.05 -6.22 -1.65
C MET A 143 -5.28 -5.60 -3.03
N LEU A 144 -4.29 -5.62 -3.91
CA LEU A 144 -4.44 -5.13 -5.27
C LEU A 144 -5.41 -6.01 -6.08
N ALA A 145 -5.36 -7.33 -5.90
CA ALA A 145 -6.32 -8.25 -6.51
C ALA A 145 -7.76 -8.02 -6.02
N LYS A 146 -7.94 -7.78 -4.72
CA LYS A 146 -9.23 -7.40 -4.14
C LYS A 146 -9.76 -6.10 -4.76
N GLN A 147 -8.89 -5.12 -4.97
CA GLN A 147 -9.27 -3.85 -5.59
C GLN A 147 -9.64 -4.02 -7.06
N PHE A 148 -8.88 -4.82 -7.82
CA PHE A 148 -9.21 -5.18 -9.20
C PHE A 148 -10.57 -5.89 -9.27
N TRP A 149 -10.80 -6.88 -8.39
CA TRP A 149 -12.06 -7.61 -8.31
C TRP A 149 -13.25 -6.70 -8.02
N ARG A 150 -13.11 -5.74 -7.12
CA ARG A 150 -14.16 -4.73 -6.86
C ARG A 150 -14.49 -3.89 -8.08
N ILE A 151 -13.50 -3.52 -8.89
CA ILE A 151 -13.77 -2.77 -10.13
C ILE A 151 -14.53 -3.64 -11.14
N LEU A 152 -14.22 -4.94 -11.18
CA LEU A 152 -14.90 -5.91 -12.03
C LEU A 152 -16.36 -6.15 -11.58
N THR A 153 -16.61 -6.36 -10.29
CA THR A 153 -17.94 -6.74 -9.77
C THR A 153 -18.85 -5.56 -9.45
N GLU A 154 -18.30 -4.38 -9.16
CA GLU A 154 -19.06 -3.19 -8.75
C GLU A 154 -18.82 -2.03 -9.73
N PRO A 155 -19.32 -2.10 -10.98
CA PRO A 155 -19.06 -1.10 -12.02
C PRO A 155 -19.70 0.26 -11.72
N LYS A 156 -20.73 0.32 -10.85
CA LYS A 156 -21.45 1.54 -10.51
C LYS A 156 -20.69 2.47 -9.54
N ARG A 157 -19.65 1.98 -8.85
CA ARG A 157 -18.87 2.81 -7.93
C ARG A 157 -18.11 3.90 -8.68
N LEU A 158 -17.95 5.06 -8.04
CA LEU A 158 -17.28 6.23 -8.62
C LEU A 158 -15.90 5.88 -9.19
N LEU A 159 -15.07 5.18 -8.42
CA LEU A 159 -13.74 4.76 -8.87
C LEU A 159 -13.80 3.85 -10.11
N SER A 160 -14.70 2.87 -10.13
CA SER A 160 -14.88 1.97 -11.28
C SER A 160 -15.31 2.74 -12.52
N ARG A 161 -16.24 3.70 -12.39
CA ARG A 161 -16.70 4.57 -13.47
C ARG A 161 -15.57 5.46 -14.01
N ILE A 162 -14.79 6.07 -13.14
CA ILE A 162 -13.65 6.93 -13.53
C ILE A 162 -12.58 6.10 -14.26
N LEU A 163 -12.22 4.94 -13.72
CA LEU A 163 -11.21 4.07 -14.35
C LEU A 163 -11.69 3.51 -15.69
N LYS A 164 -12.97 3.12 -15.78
CA LYS A 164 -13.57 2.69 -17.04
C LYS A 164 -13.51 3.79 -18.08
N ALA A 165 -14.03 4.98 -17.76
CA ALA A 165 -14.04 6.12 -18.68
C ALA A 165 -12.64 6.50 -19.17
N ARG A 166 -11.62 6.38 -18.32
CA ARG A 166 -10.25 6.78 -18.65
C ARG A 166 -9.44 5.71 -19.39
N TYR A 167 -9.57 4.43 -19.03
CA TYR A 167 -8.64 3.38 -19.48
C TYR A 167 -9.28 2.27 -20.31
N PHE A 168 -10.58 2.00 -20.14
CA PHE A 168 -11.28 0.93 -20.85
C PHE A 168 -12.74 1.31 -21.11
N PRO A 169 -13.01 2.37 -21.90
CA PRO A 169 -14.36 2.91 -22.03
C PRO A 169 -15.34 1.92 -22.66
N ASN A 170 -14.88 1.16 -23.67
CA ASN A 170 -15.71 0.29 -24.51
C ASN A 170 -15.57 -1.20 -24.17
N THR A 171 -14.74 -1.55 -23.18
CA THR A 171 -14.44 -2.96 -22.85
C THR A 171 -14.64 -3.22 -21.36
N ILE A 172 -14.45 -4.48 -20.95
CA ILE A 172 -14.36 -4.87 -19.54
C ILE A 172 -12.92 -4.76 -19.05
N ILE A 173 -12.73 -4.61 -17.73
CA ILE A 173 -11.39 -4.49 -17.13
C ILE A 173 -10.46 -5.68 -17.45
N LEU A 174 -11.03 -6.87 -17.68
CA LEU A 174 -10.28 -8.07 -18.09
C LEU A 174 -9.67 -7.96 -19.49
N GLU A 175 -10.19 -7.10 -20.35
CA GLU A 175 -9.65 -6.85 -21.69
C GLU A 175 -8.79 -5.59 -21.74
N ALA A 176 -8.78 -4.82 -20.64
CA ALA A 176 -8.06 -3.57 -20.58
C ALA A 176 -6.55 -3.77 -20.83
N LYS A 177 -5.99 -2.86 -21.62
CA LYS A 177 -4.56 -2.77 -21.93
C LYS A 177 -3.93 -1.63 -21.14
N LEU A 178 -2.60 -1.62 -21.05
CA LEU A 178 -1.89 -0.58 -20.31
C LEU A 178 -2.07 0.82 -20.91
N GLY A 179 -2.10 0.94 -22.24
CA GLY A 179 -2.21 2.21 -22.95
C GLY A 179 -0.92 3.04 -22.93
N TYR A 180 -0.96 4.22 -23.55
CA TYR A 180 0.21 5.07 -23.79
C TYR A 180 0.65 5.88 -22.54
N ASN A 181 -0.30 6.44 -21.80
CA ASN A 181 -0.02 7.25 -20.60
C ASN A 181 -0.77 6.75 -19.34
N PRO A 182 -0.43 5.55 -18.84
CA PRO A 182 -1.05 4.98 -17.67
C PRO A 182 -0.63 5.72 -16.39
N SER A 183 -1.59 6.01 -15.50
CA SER A 183 -1.25 6.41 -14.13
C SER A 183 -0.54 5.28 -13.39
N PHE A 184 0.18 5.63 -12.33
CA PHE A 184 0.84 4.63 -11.48
C PHE A 184 -0.17 3.65 -10.86
N THR A 185 -1.30 4.16 -10.35
CA THR A 185 -2.39 3.34 -9.81
C THR A 185 -2.98 2.40 -10.87
N TRP A 186 -3.05 2.83 -12.14
CA TRP A 186 -3.52 1.97 -13.22
C TRP A 186 -2.53 0.84 -13.52
N ARG A 187 -1.22 1.15 -13.58
CA ARG A 187 -0.16 0.13 -13.71
C ARG A 187 -0.28 -0.91 -12.60
N THR A 188 -0.41 -0.47 -11.34
CA THR A 188 -0.47 -1.38 -10.19
C THR A 188 -1.74 -2.23 -10.22
N THR A 189 -2.90 -1.62 -10.52
CA THR A 189 -4.17 -2.35 -10.66
C THR A 189 -4.08 -3.41 -11.76
N LEU A 190 -3.51 -3.06 -12.92
CA LEU A 190 -3.42 -3.97 -14.05
C LEU A 190 -2.48 -5.17 -13.78
N THR A 191 -1.46 -5.03 -12.91
CA THR A 191 -0.63 -6.20 -12.52
C THR A 191 -1.43 -7.31 -11.83
N SER A 192 -2.56 -6.99 -11.20
CA SER A 192 -3.42 -7.99 -10.57
C SER A 192 -4.32 -8.73 -11.54
N LYS A 193 -4.38 -8.30 -12.80
CA LYS A 193 -5.18 -8.95 -13.85
C LYS A 193 -4.80 -10.43 -14.01
N ASP A 194 -3.50 -10.73 -14.06
CA ASP A 194 -3.02 -12.11 -14.25
C ASP A 194 -3.37 -13.01 -13.06
N ILE A 195 -3.31 -12.46 -11.85
CA ILE A 195 -3.69 -13.17 -10.62
C ILE A 195 -5.18 -13.52 -10.68
N ILE A 196 -6.03 -12.56 -11.05
CA ILE A 196 -7.47 -12.77 -11.15
C ILE A 196 -7.82 -13.71 -12.30
N ASN A 197 -7.18 -13.60 -13.47
CA ASN A 197 -7.45 -14.49 -14.61
C ASN A 197 -7.15 -15.96 -14.29
N ARG A 198 -6.10 -16.23 -13.50
CA ARG A 198 -5.76 -17.60 -13.05
C ARG A 198 -6.72 -18.13 -11.99
N ALA A 199 -7.28 -17.25 -11.16
CA ALA A 199 -8.11 -17.63 -10.02
C ALA A 199 -9.62 -17.61 -10.34
N ALA A 200 -10.06 -16.76 -11.27
CA ALA A 200 -11.46 -16.60 -11.62
C ALA A 200 -11.93 -17.76 -12.49
N ARG A 201 -13.17 -18.21 -12.24
CA ARG A 201 -13.85 -19.21 -13.04
C ARG A 201 -15.17 -18.62 -13.51
N TRP A 202 -15.47 -18.80 -14.79
CA TRP A 202 -16.81 -18.53 -15.31
C TRP A 202 -17.73 -19.67 -14.91
N ARG A 203 -18.78 -19.37 -14.15
CA ARG A 203 -19.88 -20.29 -13.91
C ARG A 203 -21.03 -19.88 -14.82
N VAL A 204 -21.45 -20.78 -15.69
CA VAL A 204 -22.63 -20.60 -16.54
C VAL A 204 -23.79 -21.33 -15.85
N GLY A 205 -24.86 -20.60 -15.51
CA GLY A 205 -26.02 -21.11 -14.76
C GLY A 205 -25.96 -20.87 -13.25
N THR A 206 -27.15 -20.79 -12.62
CA THR A 206 -27.35 -20.77 -11.16
C THR A 206 -27.23 -22.16 -10.57
#